data_AF-A0A1G6FGH4-F1
#
_entry.id   AF-A0A1G6FGH4-F1
#
_cell.length_a   1.000
_cell.length_b   1.000
_cell.length_c   1.000
_cell.angle_alpha   90.00
_cell.angle_beta   90.00
_cell.angle_gamma   90.00
#
_symmetry.space_group_name_H-M   'P 1'
#
loop_
_entity.id
_entity.type
_entity.pdbx_description
1 polymer ?
#
loop_
_entity_poly.entity_id
_entity_poly.type
_entity_poly.pdbx_seq_one_letter_code
_entity_poly.pdbx_strand_id
1 'polypeptide(L)'
;MITEGINESSKHQIYTHSLRPESIGDTKRSSFLEIFNSTAKEYVQDNRPCEYFDLADSTGHIGYKSAIYYCNKESNRLELGNVSDESKCIRIKLSKGGSLLVNRENIDQLLMSISMFSAKDQGLIMQAVMKDKIATEAKKREETRDDTKDLIDMVSSDDK
;
A
#
# COMPACT_ATOMS: atom_id res chain seq x y z
N MET A 1 7.35 34.04 -48.76
CA MET A 1 8.10 34.00 -47.48
C MET A 1 7.07 34.14 -46.38
N ILE A 2 6.70 33.03 -45.75
CA ILE A 2 5.71 32.99 -44.67
C ILE A 2 6.48 32.66 -43.39
N THR A 3 6.46 33.58 -42.43
CA THR A 3 6.98 33.40 -41.08
C THR A 3 5.94 32.63 -40.27
N GLU A 4 6.24 31.39 -39.90
CA GLU A 4 5.39 30.61 -38.97
C GLU A 4 5.77 30.95 -37.54
N GLY A 5 4.82 31.60 -36.87
CA GLY A 5 4.87 31.96 -35.46
C GLY A 5 4.66 30.76 -34.55
N ILE A 6 5.34 30.83 -33.41
CA ILE A 6 5.18 29.98 -32.24
C ILE A 6 3.73 30.10 -31.75
N ASN A 7 2.98 28.99 -31.69
CA ASN A 7 1.66 28.98 -31.04
C ASN A 7 1.67 28.03 -29.84
N GLU A 8 1.92 28.61 -28.66
CA GLU A 8 1.59 28.05 -27.36
C GLU A 8 0.05 27.97 -27.19
N SER A 9 -0.54 26.80 -27.45
CA SER A 9 -1.77 26.39 -26.78
C SER A 9 -2.07 24.92 -27.03
N SER A 10 -1.49 24.06 -26.22
CA SER A 10 -2.05 22.74 -25.95
C SER A 10 -2.41 22.67 -24.47
N LYS A 11 -3.45 23.42 -24.10
CA LYS A 11 -4.16 23.23 -22.82
C LYS A 11 -4.72 21.81 -22.83
N HIS A 12 -4.05 20.89 -22.14
CA HIS A 12 -4.64 19.62 -21.77
C HIS A 12 -5.87 19.91 -20.91
N GLN A 13 -7.05 19.70 -21.47
CA GLN A 13 -8.30 19.74 -20.72
C GLN A 13 -8.28 18.58 -19.72
N ILE A 14 -8.05 18.92 -18.46
CA ILE A 14 -8.36 18.03 -17.36
C ILE A 14 -9.89 18.00 -17.31
N TYR A 15 -10.51 16.88 -17.71
CA TYR A 15 -11.93 16.68 -17.53
C TYR A 15 -12.22 16.58 -16.03
N THR A 16 -12.42 17.72 -15.39
CA THR A 16 -13.13 17.78 -14.12
C THR A 16 -14.61 17.67 -14.45
N HIS A 17 -15.16 16.46 -14.40
CA HIS A 17 -16.61 16.35 -14.27
C HIS A 17 -16.99 16.90 -12.89
N SER A 18 -17.31 18.19 -12.86
CA SER A 18 -18.09 18.81 -11.80
C SER A 18 -19.36 18.00 -11.60
N LEU A 19 -19.39 17.24 -10.51
CA LEU A 19 -20.59 16.56 -10.04
C LEU A 19 -21.62 17.63 -9.65
N ARG A 20 -22.48 18.01 -10.59
CA ARG A 20 -23.72 18.71 -10.27
C ARG A 20 -24.60 17.75 -9.45
N PRO A 21 -25.20 18.20 -8.33
CA PRO A 21 -26.10 17.36 -7.58
C PRO A 21 -27.46 17.36 -8.27
N GLU A 22 -27.72 16.34 -9.09
CA GLU A 22 -29.10 15.95 -9.42
C GLU A 22 -29.65 15.16 -8.22
N SER A 23 -30.78 15.61 -7.72
CA SER A 23 -31.45 15.13 -6.52
C SER A 23 -32.21 13.82 -6.75
N ILE A 24 -32.32 13.04 -5.67
CA ILE A 24 -33.35 12.05 -5.29
C ILE A 24 -32.84 10.60 -5.24
N GLY A 25 -32.90 10.05 -4.02
CA GLY A 25 -32.87 8.61 -3.74
C GLY A 25 -31.71 8.20 -2.84
N ASP A 26 -31.99 8.00 -1.55
CA ASP A 26 -31.05 7.53 -0.55
C ASP A 26 -30.31 6.26 -0.97
N THR A 27 -29.05 6.38 -1.40
CA THR A 27 -28.10 5.28 -1.37
C THR A 27 -26.73 5.88 -1.05
N LYS A 28 -26.21 5.48 0.11
CA LYS A 28 -24.88 5.85 0.62
C LYS A 28 -23.88 5.93 -0.52
N ARG A 29 -23.36 7.13 -0.80
CA ARG A 29 -22.20 7.31 -1.67
C ARG A 29 -21.03 6.60 -0.99
N SER A 30 -20.80 5.35 -1.35
CA SER A 30 -19.62 4.63 -0.91
C SER A 30 -18.40 5.46 -1.29
N SER A 31 -17.62 5.86 -0.28
CA SER A 31 -16.44 6.67 -0.50
C SER A 31 -15.58 5.99 -1.57
N PHE A 32 -14.89 6.77 -2.40
CA PHE A 32 -13.89 6.23 -3.33
C PHE A 32 -12.92 5.29 -2.60
N LEU A 33 -12.64 5.55 -1.32
CA LEU A 33 -11.87 4.67 -0.44
C LEU A 33 -12.56 3.33 -0.14
N GLU A 34 -13.88 3.33 0.03
CA GLU A 34 -14.69 2.15 0.34
C GLU A 34 -14.74 1.18 -0.85
N ILE A 35 -14.81 1.71 -2.08
CA ILE A 35 -14.72 0.92 -3.32
C ILE A 35 -13.30 0.35 -3.49
N PHE A 36 -12.26 1.12 -3.16
CA PHE A 36 -10.86 0.63 -3.15
C PHE A 36 -10.57 -0.38 -2.03
N ASN A 37 -11.35 -0.37 -0.96
CA ASN A 37 -11.19 -1.26 0.18
C ASN A 37 -12.09 -2.51 0.09
N SER A 38 -13.23 -2.46 -0.62
CA SER A 38 -14.14 -3.60 -0.78
C SER A 38 -13.52 -4.76 -1.55
N THR A 39 -12.48 -4.51 -2.36
CA THR A 39 -11.74 -5.55 -3.10
C THR A 39 -10.74 -6.33 -2.24
N ALA A 40 -10.60 -6.00 -0.95
CA ALA A 40 -9.61 -6.61 -0.06
C ALA A 40 -10.09 -7.90 0.64
N LYS A 41 -11.37 -8.29 0.50
CA LYS A 41 -11.95 -9.38 1.31
C LYS A 41 -12.22 -10.71 0.63
N GLU A 42 -11.91 -10.86 -0.65
CA GLU A 42 -11.91 -12.18 -1.28
C GLU A 42 -10.47 -12.63 -1.50
N TYR A 43 -9.94 -13.35 -0.51
CA TYR A 43 -8.72 -14.11 -0.72
C TYR A 43 -9.05 -15.29 -1.63
N VAL A 44 -9.10 -15.06 -2.94
CA VAL A 44 -8.85 -16.15 -3.88
C VAL A 44 -7.46 -16.67 -3.53
N GLN A 45 -7.39 -17.89 -3.00
CA GLN A 45 -6.13 -18.59 -2.75
C GLN A 45 -5.54 -18.92 -4.12
N ASP A 46 -4.77 -17.97 -4.64
CA ASP A 46 -3.99 -18.17 -5.84
C ASP A 46 -2.83 -19.11 -5.49
N ASN A 47 -3.04 -20.40 -5.75
CA ASN A 47 -2.07 -21.47 -5.47
C ASN A 47 -0.96 -21.56 -6.52
N ARG A 48 -0.91 -20.62 -7.49
CA ARG A 48 0.22 -20.56 -8.42
C ARG A 48 1.51 -20.24 -7.66
N PRO A 49 2.62 -20.94 -7.97
CA PRO A 49 3.89 -20.67 -7.32
C PRO A 49 4.32 -19.22 -7.58
N CYS A 50 4.97 -18.62 -6.58
CA CYS A 50 5.56 -17.30 -6.72
C CYS A 50 6.59 -17.28 -7.86
N GLU A 51 6.36 -16.48 -8.89
CA GLU A 51 7.24 -16.42 -10.08
C GLU A 51 8.67 -16.01 -9.75
N TYR A 52 8.85 -15.27 -8.66
CA TYR A 52 10.15 -14.76 -8.24
C TYR A 52 11.04 -15.84 -7.62
N PHE A 53 10.50 -17.03 -7.28
CA PHE A 53 11.32 -18.14 -6.78
C PHE A 53 12.38 -18.62 -7.78
N ASP A 54 12.17 -18.38 -9.08
CA ASP A 54 13.14 -18.71 -10.12
C ASP A 54 14.40 -17.82 -10.07
N LEU A 55 14.34 -16.70 -9.34
CA LEU A 55 15.48 -15.81 -9.12
C LEU A 55 16.34 -16.23 -7.92
N ALA A 56 15.92 -17.26 -7.18
CA ALA A 56 16.61 -17.70 -5.97
C ALA A 56 17.93 -18.40 -6.32
N ASP A 57 18.94 -18.19 -5.49
CA ASP A 57 20.17 -18.95 -5.52
C ASP A 57 19.98 -20.37 -4.94
N SER A 58 21.07 -21.14 -4.90
CA SER A 58 21.06 -22.50 -4.35
C SER A 58 20.71 -22.57 -2.85
N THR A 59 20.75 -21.44 -2.14
CA THR A 59 20.40 -21.34 -0.72
C THR A 59 18.95 -20.92 -0.51
N GLY A 60 18.19 -20.65 -1.58
CA GLY A 60 16.80 -20.20 -1.50
C GLY A 60 16.66 -18.69 -1.23
N HIS A 61 17.70 -17.91 -1.47
CA HIS A 61 17.66 -16.45 -1.30
C HIS A 61 17.76 -15.72 -2.64
N ILE A 62 17.13 -14.54 -2.71
CA ILE A 62 17.29 -13.62 -3.83
C ILE A 62 18.01 -12.39 -3.30
N GLY A 63 19.25 -12.20 -3.74
CA GLY A 63 20.00 -10.96 -3.49
C GLY A 63 19.73 -9.96 -4.62
N TYR A 64 19.18 -8.80 -4.29
CA TYR A 64 18.96 -7.73 -5.27
C TYR A 64 19.26 -6.36 -4.66
N LYS A 65 20.32 -5.71 -5.16
CA LYS A 65 20.89 -4.48 -4.57
C LYS A 65 21.18 -4.69 -3.07
N SER A 66 20.57 -3.91 -2.18
CA SER A 66 20.74 -3.98 -0.73
C SER A 66 19.72 -4.89 -0.03
N ALA A 67 18.80 -5.54 -0.78
CA ALA A 67 17.77 -6.40 -0.22
C ALA A 67 18.11 -7.88 -0.41
N ILE A 68 17.86 -8.69 0.62
CA ILE A 68 17.95 -10.14 0.57
C ILE A 68 16.56 -10.69 0.90
N TYR A 69 15.97 -11.39 -0.07
CA TYR A 69 14.67 -12.03 0.08
C TYR A 69 14.85 -13.52 0.36
N TYR A 70 14.13 -14.04 1.34
CA TYR A 70 14.01 -15.47 1.57
C TYR A 70 12.80 -16.03 0.81
N CYS A 71 13.01 -17.11 0.05
CA CYS A 71 11.96 -17.80 -0.68
C CYS A 71 11.32 -18.89 0.19
N ASN A 72 10.26 -18.53 0.89
CA ASN A 72 9.47 -19.48 1.67
C ASN A 72 8.51 -20.24 0.76
N LYS A 73 8.97 -21.39 0.26
CA LYS A 73 8.19 -22.26 -0.65
C LYS A 73 6.99 -22.92 0.01
N GLU A 74 7.06 -23.19 1.33
CA GLU A 74 5.96 -23.83 2.08
C GLU A 74 4.72 -22.94 2.16
N SER A 75 4.93 -21.64 2.40
CA SER A 75 3.85 -20.65 2.46
C SER A 75 3.69 -19.84 1.18
N ASN A 76 4.38 -20.25 0.11
CA ASN A 76 4.36 -19.61 -1.22
C ASN A 76 4.56 -18.08 -1.14
N ARG A 77 5.59 -17.63 -0.41
CA ARG A 77 5.87 -16.21 -0.24
C ARG A 77 7.35 -15.85 -0.25
N LEU A 78 7.63 -14.62 -0.69
CA LEU A 78 8.91 -13.95 -0.44
C LEU A 78 8.86 -13.28 0.92
N GLU A 79 9.95 -13.34 1.66
CA GLU A 79 10.10 -12.69 2.96
C GLU A 79 11.27 -11.71 2.90
N LEU A 80 11.06 -10.48 3.37
CA LEU A 80 12.10 -9.46 3.48
C LEU A 80 12.21 -8.98 4.94
N GLY A 81 13.40 -9.15 5.51
CA GLY A 81 13.69 -8.81 6.90
C GLY A 81 13.24 -9.88 7.90
N ASN A 82 13.18 -9.52 9.18
CA ASN A 82 12.76 -10.42 10.24
C ASN A 82 11.22 -10.52 10.28
N VAL A 83 10.65 -11.61 9.78
CA VAL A 83 9.19 -11.82 9.73
C VAL A 83 8.64 -12.68 10.88
N SER A 84 9.42 -12.89 11.94
CA SER A 84 8.98 -13.68 13.11
C SER A 84 7.72 -13.12 13.78
N ASP A 85 7.52 -11.80 13.67
CA ASP A 85 6.33 -11.10 14.12
C ASP A 85 5.57 -10.53 12.91
N GLU A 86 4.54 -11.27 12.46
CA GLU A 86 3.71 -10.83 11.32
C GLU A 86 2.95 -9.53 11.61
N SER A 87 2.73 -9.16 12.88
CA SER A 87 2.07 -7.90 13.23
C SER A 87 2.91 -6.68 12.84
N LYS A 88 4.24 -6.85 12.72
CA LYS A 88 5.21 -5.85 12.25
C LYS A 88 5.45 -5.90 10.73
N CYS A 89 4.71 -6.74 10.02
CA CYS A 89 4.89 -6.94 8.59
C CYS A 89 3.74 -6.36 7.75
N ILE A 90 4.05 -6.08 6.49
CA ILE A 90 3.09 -5.76 5.44
C ILE A 90 3.02 -6.98 4.52
N ARG A 91 1.82 -7.50 4.31
CA ARG A 91 1.56 -8.60 3.38
C ARG A 91 1.00 -8.07 2.07
N ILE A 92 1.62 -8.44 0.97
CA ILE A 92 1.33 -7.93 -0.37
C ILE A 92 1.08 -9.14 -1.28
N LYS A 93 -0.08 -9.19 -1.93
CA LYS A 93 -0.32 -10.22 -2.96
C LYS A 93 0.43 -9.86 -4.23
N LEU A 94 1.06 -10.86 -4.84
CA LEU A 94 1.73 -10.70 -6.13
C LEU A 94 0.79 -11.14 -7.26
N SER A 95 0.90 -10.49 -8.40
CA SER A 95 -0.11 -10.53 -9.47
C SER A 95 -0.20 -11.86 -10.23
N LYS A 96 0.86 -12.68 -10.16
CA LYS A 96 0.95 -13.97 -10.87
C LYS A 96 1.05 -15.18 -9.94
N GLY A 97 0.84 -14.99 -8.64
CA GLY A 97 0.90 -16.05 -7.65
C GLY A 97 1.84 -15.72 -6.50
N GLY A 98 1.55 -16.31 -5.34
CA GLY A 98 2.29 -16.07 -4.12
C GLY A 98 2.08 -14.70 -3.49
N SER A 99 2.87 -14.42 -2.45
CA SER A 99 2.83 -13.15 -1.73
C SER A 99 4.21 -12.67 -1.34
N LEU A 100 4.31 -11.39 -0.98
CA LEU A 100 5.48 -10.77 -0.41
C LEU A 100 5.13 -10.33 1.02
N LEU A 101 5.94 -10.74 1.98
CA LEU A 101 5.85 -10.35 3.37
C LEU A 101 7.08 -9.53 3.73
N VAL A 102 6.87 -8.28 4.15
CA VAL A 102 7.97 -7.34 4.42
C VAL A 102 7.85 -6.80 5.83
N ASN A 103 8.91 -6.90 6.62
CA ASN A 103 8.98 -6.20 7.89
C ASN A 103 8.99 -4.68 7.65
N ARG A 104 8.20 -3.91 8.41
CA ARG A 104 8.12 -2.44 8.29
C ARG A 104 9.45 -1.71 8.48
N GLU A 105 10.41 -2.30 9.18
CA GLU A 105 11.77 -1.75 9.34
C GLU A 105 12.59 -1.87 8.03
N ASN A 106 12.16 -2.71 7.08
CA ASN A 106 12.87 -2.98 5.82
C ASN A 106 12.22 -2.31 4.60
N ILE A 107 11.33 -1.33 4.79
CA ILE A 107 10.65 -0.63 3.69
C ILE A 107 11.65 0.08 2.76
N ASP A 108 12.72 0.66 3.29
CA ASP A 108 13.73 1.31 2.46
C ASP A 108 14.43 0.31 1.52
N GLN A 109 14.75 -0.88 2.04
CA GLN A 109 15.34 -1.97 1.23
C GLN A 109 14.36 -2.47 0.16
N LEU A 110 13.07 -2.58 0.51
CA LEU A 110 12.02 -2.90 -0.46
C LEU A 110 11.97 -1.88 -1.59
N LEU A 111 11.97 -0.58 -1.26
CA LEU A 111 11.91 0.50 -2.25
C LEU A 111 13.18 0.54 -3.12
N MET A 112 14.35 0.27 -2.56
CA MET A 112 15.58 0.17 -3.35
C MET A 112 15.54 -1.00 -4.36
N SER A 113 14.95 -2.12 -3.96
CA SER A 113 14.83 -3.34 -4.77
C SER A 113 13.54 -3.45 -5.58
N ILE A 114 12.68 -2.43 -5.56
CA ILE A 114 11.37 -2.42 -6.25
C ILE A 114 11.48 -2.72 -7.76
N SER A 115 12.60 -2.35 -8.38
CA SER A 115 12.87 -2.60 -9.80
C SER A 115 13.03 -4.09 -10.16
N MET A 116 13.17 -4.97 -9.17
CA MET A 116 13.14 -6.42 -9.36
C MET A 116 11.74 -6.93 -9.75
N PHE A 117 10.69 -6.22 -9.32
CA PHE A 117 9.30 -6.64 -9.51
C PHE A 117 8.76 -6.21 -10.88
N SER A 118 7.76 -6.94 -11.36
CA SER A 118 6.99 -6.55 -12.55
C SER A 118 6.30 -5.19 -12.34
N ALA A 119 6.08 -4.40 -13.39
CA ALA A 119 5.43 -3.08 -13.26
C ALA A 119 4.07 -3.15 -12.54
N LYS A 120 3.33 -4.26 -12.70
CA LYS A 120 2.08 -4.52 -12.00
C LYS A 120 2.31 -4.72 -10.50
N ASP A 121 3.29 -5.53 -10.13
CA ASP A 121 3.62 -5.79 -8.72
C ASP A 121 4.25 -4.58 -8.03
N GLN A 122 5.04 -3.78 -8.75
CA GLN A 122 5.53 -2.48 -8.24
C GLN A 122 4.37 -1.58 -7.81
N GLY A 123 3.30 -1.53 -8.60
CA GLY A 123 2.07 -0.80 -8.25
C GLY A 123 1.37 -1.35 -7.01
N LEU A 124 1.23 -2.68 -6.91
CA LEU A 124 0.64 -3.34 -5.73
C LEU A 124 1.46 -3.09 -4.46
N ILE A 125 2.79 -3.17 -4.57
CA ILE A 125 3.73 -2.90 -3.49
C ILE A 125 3.58 -1.45 -3.02
N MET A 126 3.62 -0.48 -3.94
CA MET A 126 3.50 0.93 -3.60
C MET A 126 2.16 1.23 -2.90
N GLN A 127 1.06 0.67 -3.41
CA GLN A 127 -0.26 0.81 -2.79
C GLN A 127 -0.29 0.24 -1.37
N ALA A 128 0.31 -0.93 -1.15
CA ALA A 128 0.34 -1.56 0.17
C ALA A 128 1.16 -0.72 1.16
N VAL A 129 2.33 -0.22 0.76
CA VAL A 129 3.17 0.66 1.59
C VAL A 129 2.44 1.95 1.94
N MET A 130 1.77 2.59 0.96
CA MET A 130 0.99 3.81 1.21
C MET A 130 -0.18 3.56 2.17
N LYS A 131 -0.93 2.47 1.97
CA LYS A 131 -2.04 2.09 2.86
C LYS A 131 -1.56 1.83 4.28
N ASP A 132 -0.43 1.14 4.44
CA ASP A 132 0.14 0.84 5.75
C ASP A 132 0.60 2.11 6.48
N LYS A 133 1.21 3.06 5.75
CA LYS A 133 1.59 4.36 6.30
C LYS A 133 0.37 5.14 6.79
N ILE A 134 -0.69 5.22 5.98
CA ILE A 134 -1.94 5.89 6.35
C ILE A 134 -2.56 5.23 7.59
N ALA A 135 -2.61 3.90 7.63
CA ALA A 135 -3.17 3.17 8.78
C ALA A 135 -2.35 3.39 10.06
N THR A 136 -1.02 3.41 9.95
CA THR A 136 -0.13 3.68 11.07
C THR A 136 -0.28 5.11 11.59
N GLU A 137 -0.40 6.09 10.70
CA GLU A 137 -0.64 7.49 11.08
C GLU A 137 -2.02 7.68 11.71
N ALA A 138 -3.06 7.00 11.21
CA ALA A 138 -4.40 7.04 11.78
C ALA A 138 -4.42 6.49 13.22
N LYS A 139 -3.81 5.33 13.45
CA LYS A 139 -3.70 4.71 14.79
C LYS A 139 -3.00 5.63 15.80
N LYS A 140 -1.85 6.20 15.40
CA LYS A 140 -1.12 7.16 16.25
C LYS A 140 -1.98 8.37 16.63
N ARG A 141 -2.81 8.87 15.70
CA ARG A 141 -3.71 10.01 15.98
C ARG A 141 -4.84 9.64 16.93
N GLU A 142 -5.38 8.43 16.84
CA GLU A 142 -6.41 7.93 17.78
C GLU A 142 -5.83 7.76 19.19
N GLU A 143 -4.66 7.13 19.32
CA GLU A 143 -3.96 6.99 20.61
C GLU A 143 -3.72 8.35 21.28
N THR A 144 -3.17 9.33 20.55
CA THR A 144 -2.93 10.68 21.11
C THR A 144 -4.20 11.42 21.51
N ARG A 145 -5.34 11.10 20.89
CA ARG A 145 -6.64 11.73 21.18
C ARG A 145 -7.27 11.15 22.43
N ASP A 146 -7.15 9.84 22.65
CA ASP A 146 -7.61 9.20 23.88
C ASP A 146 -6.77 9.68 25.07
N ASP A 147 -5.43 9.74 24.93
CA ASP A 147 -4.53 10.25 25.99
C ASP A 147 -4.83 11.71 26.38
N THR A 148 -5.18 12.56 25.42
CA THR A 148 -5.53 13.97 25.71
C THR A 148 -6.92 14.12 26.32
N LYS A 149 -7.86 13.23 26.01
CA LYS A 149 -9.20 13.25 26.59
C LYS A 149 -9.17 12.86 28.06
N ASP A 150 -8.41 11.82 28.42
CA ASP A 150 -8.26 11.38 29.81
C ASP A 150 -7.64 12.48 30.69
N LEU A 151 -6.69 13.25 30.15
CA LEU A 151 -6.10 14.40 30.86
C LEU A 151 -7.09 15.57 31.07
N ILE A 152 -7.98 15.84 30.11
CA ILE A 152 -8.97 16.93 30.21
C ILE A 152 -10.08 16.59 31.23
N ASP A 153 -10.49 15.32 31.28
CA ASP A 153 -11.51 14.86 32.23
C ASP A 153 -11.00 14.89 33.69
N MET A 154 -9.69 14.69 33.92
CA MET A 154 -9.08 14.86 35.26
C MET A 154 -9.06 16.33 35.71
N VAL A 155 -8.78 17.29 34.82
CA VAL A 155 -8.71 18.74 35.15
C VAL A 155 -10.11 19.33 35.38
N SER A 156 -11.15 18.74 34.77
CA SER A 156 -12.52 19.26 34.87
C SER A 156 -13.25 18.85 36.17
N SER A 157 -12.59 18.09 37.05
CA SER A 157 -13.20 17.55 38.28
C SER A 157 -13.00 18.42 39.53
N ASP A 158 -12.18 19.48 39.48
CA ASP A 158 -11.81 20.30 40.65
C ASP A 158 -12.63 21.60 40.86
N ASP A 159 -13.60 21.90 40.00
CA ASP A 159 -14.54 23.03 40.20
C ASP A 159 -15.94 22.52 40.60
N LYS A 160 -16.10 22.08 41.87
CA LYS A 160 -17.42 21.98 42.51
C LYS A 160 -17.38 22.11 44.04
#